data_AF-A0A2M8DFQ6-F1
#
_entry.id   AF-A0A2M8DFQ6-F1
#
_cell.length_a   1.000
_cell.length_b   1.000
_cell.length_c   1.000
_cell.angle_alpha   90.00
_cell.angle_beta   90.00
_cell.angle_gamma   90.00
#
_symmetry.space_group_name_H-M   'P 1'
#
loop_
_entity.id
_entity.type
_entity.pdbx_description
1 polymer ?
#
loop_
_entity_poly.entity_id
_entity_poly.type
_entity_poly.pdbx_seq_one_letter_code
_entity_poly.pdbx_strand_id
1 'polypeptide(L)'
;MNDRRVRWCGAAWTVACTALFLLPPTAVAIDWSKCPSDAGRPADAPHGWSHWWGATEYMKEGNCEGAINESQYLINHPEFSSPKYSHKALVLQGQCYELQKQPAKAMAAYVQALKQFGKAEQTLYLLADLYLRQDNPAQAAKLFGATLKMNPKNSDAARGLAASYLALGKVQEARQATDLAERLGADVAALRRGPTSGGKGGTAAAHP
;
A
#
# COMPACT_ATOMS: atom_id res chain seq x y z
N MET A 1 -46.93 4.87 1.08
CA MET A 1 -45.71 4.10 0.75
C MET A 1 -44.62 5.08 0.33
N ASN A 2 -43.49 4.98 1.02
CA ASN A 2 -42.14 5.43 0.70
C ASN A 2 -41.77 6.90 0.49
N ASP A 3 -40.75 7.25 1.29
CA ASP A 3 -39.63 8.16 1.03
C ASP A 3 -39.81 9.67 1.30
N ARG A 4 -39.23 10.15 2.42
CA ARG A 4 -38.06 11.05 2.36
C ARG A 4 -37.56 11.52 3.74
N ARG A 5 -36.22 11.43 3.88
CA ARG A 5 -35.34 12.31 4.66
C ARG A 5 -35.40 12.19 6.19
N VAL A 6 -34.71 11.19 6.71
CA VAL A 6 -34.17 11.29 8.07
C VAL A 6 -32.96 12.24 8.04
N ARG A 7 -33.19 13.43 8.58
CA ARG A 7 -32.19 14.46 8.85
C ARG A 7 -31.19 13.93 9.88
N TRP A 8 -29.90 13.90 9.54
CA TRP A 8 -28.85 13.66 10.53
C TRP A 8 -27.69 14.62 10.30
N CYS A 9 -27.87 15.86 10.76
CA CYS A 9 -26.79 16.73 11.21
C CYS A 9 -27.29 17.49 12.43
N GLY A 10 -26.56 17.36 13.54
CA GLY A 10 -26.52 18.35 14.63
C GLY A 10 -27.73 18.41 15.56
N ALA A 11 -27.70 17.60 16.63
CA ALA A 11 -27.82 18.09 18.02
C ALA A 11 -27.89 16.91 19.01
N ALA A 12 -27.01 16.95 20.01
CA ALA A 12 -27.21 16.51 21.39
C ALA A 12 -27.61 15.03 21.65
N TRP A 13 -26.67 14.14 22.03
CA TRP A 13 -26.19 13.89 23.41
C TRP A 13 -27.04 12.87 24.19
N THR A 14 -26.38 12.13 25.11
CA THR A 14 -26.95 11.39 26.27
C THR A 14 -27.27 9.88 26.20
N VAL A 15 -26.36 9.02 25.69
CA VAL A 15 -26.31 7.62 26.22
C VAL A 15 -24.91 7.17 26.67
N ALA A 16 -23.83 7.89 26.34
CA ALA A 16 -22.47 7.47 26.71
C ALA A 16 -21.86 8.27 27.88
N CYS A 17 -22.61 8.50 28.97
CA CYS A 17 -22.06 9.16 30.18
C CYS A 17 -22.33 8.45 31.52
N THR A 18 -22.84 7.22 31.53
CA THR A 18 -22.99 6.44 32.78
C THR A 18 -22.54 4.99 32.62
N ALA A 19 -21.34 4.78 32.13
CA ALA A 19 -20.59 3.55 32.41
C ALA A 19 -19.17 3.96 32.79
N LEU A 20 -19.07 4.47 34.02
CA LEU A 20 -17.82 4.60 34.74
C LEU A 20 -17.24 3.18 34.93
N PHE A 21 -15.92 3.08 34.74
CA PHE A 21 -15.03 2.00 35.20
C PHE A 21 -14.88 0.72 34.34
N LEU A 22 -13.71 0.68 33.67
CA LEU A 22 -12.80 -0.46 33.47
C LEU A 22 -12.49 -0.87 32.02
N LEU A 23 -12.07 0.08 31.16
CA LEU A 23 -11.19 -0.28 30.04
C LEU A 23 -10.03 0.74 29.93
N PRO A 24 -8.77 0.29 29.80
CA PRO A 24 -7.61 1.17 29.71
C PRO A 24 -7.60 1.97 28.40
N PRO A 25 -7.07 3.21 28.41
CA PRO A 25 -7.06 4.09 27.25
C PRO A 25 -5.89 3.72 26.34
N THR A 26 -6.09 2.77 25.44
CA THR A 26 -5.25 2.62 24.25
C THR A 26 -6.01 2.95 22.96
N ALA A 27 -7.29 3.33 23.07
CA ALA A 27 -8.02 3.90 21.95
C ALA A 27 -7.54 5.33 21.71
N VAL A 28 -6.64 5.50 20.74
CA VAL A 28 -6.34 6.80 20.14
C VAL A 28 -7.66 7.36 19.61
N ALA A 29 -8.18 8.39 20.26
CA ALA A 29 -9.42 9.03 19.85
C ALA A 29 -9.17 9.74 18.50
N ILE A 30 -9.89 9.33 17.45
CA ILE A 30 -9.96 10.11 16.22
C ILE A 30 -10.59 11.46 16.58
N ASP A 31 -9.91 12.56 16.29
CA ASP A 31 -10.48 13.89 16.37
C ASP A 31 -11.44 14.09 15.19
N TRP A 32 -12.69 13.67 15.40
CA TRP A 32 -13.78 13.77 14.42
C TRP A 32 -14.06 15.21 13.97
N SER A 33 -13.54 16.22 14.67
CA SER A 33 -13.62 17.62 14.23
C SER A 33 -12.73 17.94 13.02
N LYS A 34 -11.73 17.08 12.74
CA LYS A 34 -10.84 17.17 11.58
C LYS A 34 -11.30 16.34 10.38
N CYS A 35 -12.38 15.56 10.51
CA CYS A 35 -13.01 14.99 9.31
C CYS A 35 -13.39 16.13 8.36
N PRO A 36 -13.17 15.99 7.04
CA PRO A 36 -13.70 16.95 6.09
C PRO A 36 -15.17 17.19 6.41
N SER A 37 -15.61 18.45 6.45
CA SER A 37 -17.03 18.75 6.51
C SER A 37 -17.76 17.94 5.44
N ASP A 38 -19.04 17.62 5.63
CA ASP A 38 -19.84 16.82 4.69
C ASP A 38 -19.74 17.30 3.23
N ALA A 39 -19.27 18.53 2.99
CA ALA A 39 -18.94 19.10 1.69
C ALA A 39 -17.86 18.34 0.87
N GLY A 40 -16.97 17.56 1.49
CA GLY A 40 -15.96 16.73 0.80
C GLY A 40 -16.25 15.23 0.85
N ARG A 41 -17.27 14.83 1.62
CA ARG A 41 -17.71 13.45 1.76
C ARG A 41 -18.56 13.10 0.53
N PRO A 42 -18.28 11.99 -0.19
CA PRO A 42 -19.19 11.50 -1.21
C PRO A 42 -20.59 11.33 -0.61
N ALA A 43 -21.63 11.82 -1.28
CA ALA A 43 -23.01 11.78 -0.75
C ALA A 43 -23.52 10.35 -0.45
N ASP A 44 -22.83 9.34 -0.98
CA ASP A 44 -23.04 7.90 -0.82
C ASP A 44 -22.03 7.23 0.12
N ALA A 45 -21.15 7.97 0.79
CA ALA A 45 -20.01 7.41 1.50
C ALA A 45 -20.41 6.58 2.74
N PRO A 46 -20.28 5.23 2.69
CA PRO A 46 -20.53 4.38 3.85
C PRO A 46 -19.47 4.65 4.93
N HIS A 47 -19.68 4.14 6.15
CA HIS A 47 -18.67 4.16 7.23
C HIS A 47 -17.29 3.67 6.74
N GLY A 48 -17.26 2.81 5.70
CA GLY A 48 -16.10 2.47 4.87
C GLY A 48 -15.14 3.62 4.53
N TRP A 49 -15.70 4.76 4.11
CA TRP A 49 -14.90 5.93 3.68
C TRP A 49 -14.25 6.65 4.86
N SER A 50 -14.94 6.78 6.01
CA SER A 50 -14.40 7.49 7.17
C SER A 50 -13.21 6.74 7.79
N HIS A 51 -13.27 5.42 7.89
CA HIS A 51 -12.13 4.64 8.42
C HIS A 51 -10.96 4.63 7.44
N TRP A 52 -11.19 4.55 6.12
CA TRP A 52 -10.10 4.71 5.15
C TRP A 52 -9.46 6.11 5.22
N TRP A 53 -10.28 7.16 5.38
CA TRP A 53 -9.79 8.53 5.56
C TRP A 53 -8.97 8.66 6.86
N GLY A 54 -9.49 8.15 7.97
CA GLY A 54 -8.77 8.12 9.26
C GLY A 54 -7.44 7.40 9.15
N ALA A 55 -7.41 6.24 8.48
CA ALA A 55 -6.17 5.53 8.20
C ALA A 55 -5.17 6.36 7.37
N THR A 56 -5.68 7.14 6.42
CA THR A 56 -4.87 8.04 5.59
C THR A 56 -4.28 9.18 6.41
N GLU A 57 -5.06 9.81 7.30
CA GLU A 57 -4.58 10.88 8.17
C GLU A 57 -3.55 10.38 9.19
N TYR A 58 -3.82 9.25 9.83
CA TYR A 58 -2.84 8.62 10.72
C TYR A 58 -1.54 8.28 9.99
N MET A 59 -1.61 7.83 8.74
CA MET A 59 -0.42 7.57 7.93
C MET A 59 0.38 8.83 7.63
N LYS A 60 -0.28 9.98 7.37
CA LYS A 60 0.41 11.27 7.18
C LYS A 60 1.09 11.76 8.45
N GLU A 61 0.48 11.50 9.60
CA GLU A 61 1.05 11.81 10.92
C GLU A 61 2.18 10.83 11.31
N GLY A 62 2.38 9.75 10.55
CA GLY A 62 3.33 8.68 10.87
C GLY A 62 2.83 7.70 11.94
N ASN A 63 1.59 7.86 12.40
CA ASN A 63 0.95 6.98 13.37
C ASN A 63 0.48 5.68 12.69
N CYS A 64 1.40 4.74 12.55
CA CYS A 64 1.12 3.45 11.92
C CYS A 64 0.10 2.61 12.72
N GLU A 65 0.06 2.74 14.05
CA GLU A 65 -0.87 1.97 14.89
C GLU A 65 -2.32 2.38 14.64
N GLY A 66 -2.60 3.68 14.65
CA GLY A 66 -3.92 4.23 14.30
C GLY A 66 -4.35 3.80 12.89
N ALA A 67 -3.46 3.90 11.91
CA ALA A 67 -3.76 3.49 10.53
C ALA A 67 -4.10 2.00 10.39
N ILE A 68 -3.39 1.14 11.14
CA ILE A 68 -3.65 -0.30 11.17
C ILE A 68 -5.00 -0.60 11.84
N ASN A 69 -5.32 0.07 12.96
CA ASN A 69 -6.57 -0.14 13.69
C ASN A 69 -7.79 0.22 12.83
N GLU A 70 -7.75 1.36 12.16
CA GLU A 70 -8.81 1.79 11.24
C GLU A 70 -8.98 0.82 10.05
N SER A 71 -7.87 0.31 9.53
CA SER A 71 -7.89 -0.69 8.46
C SER A 71 -8.49 -2.02 8.92
N GLN A 72 -8.17 -2.47 10.14
CA GLN A 72 -8.71 -3.69 10.73
C GLN A 72 -10.21 -3.59 11.01
N TYR A 73 -10.68 -2.42 11.45
CA TYR A 73 -12.11 -2.17 11.61
C TYR A 73 -12.87 -2.46 10.30
N LEU A 74 -12.36 -1.97 9.17
CA LEU A 74 -12.96 -2.21 7.84
C LEU A 74 -12.92 -3.66 7.37
N ILE A 75 -12.02 -4.47 7.92
CA ILE A 75 -11.93 -5.91 7.62
C ILE A 75 -12.92 -6.68 8.48
N ASN A 76 -13.05 -6.30 9.76
CA ASN A 76 -13.93 -6.96 10.71
C ASN A 76 -15.41 -6.59 10.51
N HIS A 77 -15.68 -5.49 9.82
CA HIS A 77 -17.02 -5.00 9.52
C HIS A 77 -17.28 -4.91 8.00
N PRO A 78 -17.33 -6.04 7.28
CA PRO A 78 -17.55 -6.07 5.83
C PRO A 78 -18.87 -5.40 5.41
N GLU A 79 -19.88 -5.36 6.28
CA GLU A 79 -21.17 -4.69 6.07
C GLU A 79 -21.06 -3.18 5.82
N PHE A 80 -19.99 -2.57 6.31
CA PHE A 80 -19.71 -1.14 6.15
C PHE A 80 -18.63 -0.85 5.12
N SER A 81 -18.02 -1.89 4.56
CA SER A 81 -16.78 -1.84 3.82
C SER A 81 -17.08 -2.09 2.33
N SER A 82 -17.08 -1.03 1.53
CA SER A 82 -17.07 -1.26 0.07
C SER A 82 -15.70 -1.86 -0.31
N PRO A 83 -15.64 -2.81 -1.26
CA PRO A 83 -14.36 -3.37 -1.74
C PRO A 83 -13.38 -2.27 -2.19
N LYS A 84 -13.90 -1.12 -2.62
CA LYS A 84 -13.13 0.06 -3.01
C LYS A 84 -12.41 0.73 -1.82
N TYR A 85 -13.01 0.79 -0.63
CA TYR A 85 -12.36 1.42 0.53
C TYR A 85 -11.55 0.41 1.35
N SER A 86 -12.03 -0.84 1.45
CA SER A 86 -11.34 -1.92 2.15
C SER A 86 -9.94 -2.19 1.55
N HIS A 87 -9.82 -2.30 0.22
CA HIS A 87 -8.51 -2.53 -0.40
C HIS A 87 -7.55 -1.34 -0.20
N LYS A 88 -8.06 -0.09 -0.22
CA LYS A 88 -7.21 1.09 -0.02
C LYS A 88 -6.69 1.16 1.42
N ALA A 89 -7.53 0.84 2.40
CA ALA A 89 -7.10 0.75 3.80
C ALA A 89 -6.07 -0.37 3.99
N LEU A 90 -6.29 -1.53 3.38
CA LEU A 90 -5.30 -2.62 3.36
C LEU A 90 -3.97 -2.22 2.73
N VAL A 91 -3.97 -1.38 1.68
CA VAL A 91 -2.74 -0.82 1.12
C VAL A 91 -2.02 0.07 2.15
N LEU A 92 -2.73 0.96 2.83
CA LEU A 92 -2.13 1.80 3.88
C LEU A 92 -1.57 0.97 5.04
N GLN A 93 -2.30 -0.07 5.47
CA GLN A 93 -1.82 -1.04 6.45
C GLN A 93 -0.56 -1.77 5.97
N GLY A 94 -0.49 -2.16 4.70
CA GLY A 94 0.72 -2.75 4.11
C GLY A 94 1.92 -1.81 4.18
N GLN A 95 1.72 -0.54 3.81
CA GLN A 95 2.77 0.49 3.88
C GLN A 95 3.22 0.74 5.32
N CYS A 96 2.30 0.76 6.29
CA CYS A 96 2.64 0.84 7.72
C CYS A 96 3.55 -0.32 8.15
N TYR A 97 3.25 -1.55 7.73
CA TYR A 97 4.10 -2.70 8.03
C TYR A 97 5.48 -2.61 7.36
N GLU A 98 5.58 -2.02 6.17
CA GLU A 98 6.89 -1.75 5.55
C GLU A 98 7.71 -0.74 6.36
N LEU A 99 7.09 0.35 6.84
CA LEU A 99 7.74 1.33 7.72
C LEU A 99 8.21 0.69 9.03
N GLN A 100 7.44 -0.27 9.56
CA GLN A 100 7.78 -1.04 10.75
C GLN A 100 8.77 -2.18 10.49
N LYS A 101 9.32 -2.31 9.27
CA LYS A 101 10.24 -3.40 8.86
C LYS A 101 9.65 -4.80 9.07
N GLN A 102 8.34 -4.96 8.88
CA GLN A 102 7.60 -6.22 8.96
C GLN A 102 7.13 -6.69 7.57
N PRO A 103 8.05 -7.11 6.68
CA PRO A 103 7.75 -7.38 5.27
C PRO A 103 6.70 -8.49 5.09
N ALA A 104 6.70 -9.52 5.94
CA ALA A 104 5.72 -10.61 5.85
C ALA A 104 4.27 -10.13 6.06
N LYS A 105 4.06 -9.20 7.02
CA LYS A 105 2.73 -8.62 7.26
C LYS A 105 2.33 -7.64 6.15
N ALA A 106 3.29 -6.88 5.64
CA ALA A 106 3.06 -6.00 4.49
C ALA A 106 2.61 -6.80 3.25
N MET A 107 3.31 -7.89 2.92
CA MET A 107 2.93 -8.79 1.84
C MET A 107 1.51 -9.34 2.03
N ALA A 108 1.18 -9.81 3.25
CA ALA A 108 -0.14 -10.33 3.55
C ALA A 108 -1.25 -9.28 3.31
N ALA A 109 -1.02 -8.04 3.75
CA ALA A 109 -1.97 -6.94 3.56
C ALA A 109 -2.16 -6.59 2.07
N TYR A 110 -1.08 -6.52 1.28
CA TYR A 110 -1.17 -6.26 -0.16
C TYR A 110 -1.84 -7.40 -0.93
N VAL A 111 -1.56 -8.66 -0.57
CA VAL A 111 -2.23 -9.81 -1.18
C VAL A 111 -3.72 -9.80 -0.84
N GLN A 112 -4.09 -9.46 0.39
CA GLN A 112 -5.49 -9.33 0.78
C GLN A 112 -6.18 -8.18 0.02
N ALA A 113 -5.52 -7.04 -0.15
CA ALA A 113 -6.02 -5.92 -0.94
C ALA A 113 -6.32 -6.35 -2.39
N LEU A 114 -5.40 -7.10 -3.02
CA LEU A 114 -5.61 -7.63 -4.37
C LEU A 114 -6.73 -8.68 -4.43
N LYS A 115 -6.95 -9.48 -3.38
CA LYS A 115 -8.08 -10.43 -3.35
C LYS A 115 -9.43 -9.72 -3.35
N GLN A 116 -9.55 -8.62 -2.60
CA GLN A 116 -10.78 -7.83 -2.55
C GLN A 116 -10.98 -6.99 -3.82
N PHE A 117 -9.88 -6.48 -4.38
CA PHE A 117 -9.89 -5.68 -5.59
C PHE A 117 -8.76 -6.12 -6.54
N GLY A 118 -9.10 -7.05 -7.44
CA GLY A 118 -8.16 -7.81 -8.29
C GLY A 118 -7.26 -7.02 -9.25
N LYS A 119 -7.43 -5.71 -9.36
CA LYS A 119 -6.75 -4.86 -10.34
C LYS A 119 -6.50 -3.47 -9.78
N ALA A 120 -5.72 -3.38 -8.70
CA ALA A 120 -5.18 -2.12 -8.21
C ALA A 120 -3.73 -1.98 -8.67
N GLU A 121 -3.49 -1.08 -9.63
CA GLU A 121 -2.18 -0.83 -10.23
C GLU A 121 -1.12 -0.48 -9.16
N GLN A 122 -1.47 0.40 -8.23
CA GLN A 122 -0.61 0.78 -7.10
C GLN A 122 -0.27 -0.42 -6.21
N THR A 123 -1.24 -1.28 -5.89
CA THR A 123 -1.01 -2.46 -5.02
C THR A 123 -0.12 -3.49 -5.69
N LEU A 124 -0.28 -3.72 -7.00
CA LEU A 124 0.61 -4.59 -7.78
C LEU A 124 2.04 -4.05 -7.76
N TYR A 125 2.21 -2.74 -7.96
CA TYR A 125 3.51 -2.08 -7.87
C TYR A 125 4.15 -2.26 -6.50
N LEU A 126 3.45 -1.92 -5.42
CA LEU A 126 3.97 -2.01 -4.05
C LEU A 126 4.35 -3.44 -3.67
N LEU A 127 3.53 -4.42 -4.04
CA LEU A 127 3.84 -5.82 -3.80
C LEU A 127 5.06 -6.28 -4.62
N ALA A 128 5.19 -5.85 -5.89
CA ALA A 128 6.34 -6.16 -6.73
C ALA A 128 7.65 -5.61 -6.15
N ASP A 129 7.62 -4.35 -5.73
CA ASP A 129 8.73 -3.64 -5.12
C ASP A 129 9.15 -4.30 -3.79
N LEU A 130 8.18 -4.73 -2.99
CA LEU A 130 8.46 -5.52 -1.78
C LEU A 130 9.08 -6.88 -2.11
N TYR A 131 8.60 -7.61 -3.13
CA TYR A 131 9.23 -8.86 -3.57
C TYR A 131 10.67 -8.65 -4.03
N LEU A 132 10.96 -7.56 -4.73
CA LEU A 132 12.31 -7.24 -5.18
C LEU A 132 13.25 -6.97 -3.99
N ARG A 133 12.78 -6.24 -2.97
CA ARG A 133 13.51 -6.02 -1.71
C ARG A 133 13.72 -7.31 -0.90
N GLN A 134 12.86 -8.30 -1.05
CA GLN A 134 12.96 -9.62 -0.40
C GLN A 134 13.74 -10.64 -1.24
N ASP A 135 14.57 -10.18 -2.19
CA ASP A 135 15.40 -11.02 -3.06
C ASP A 135 14.60 -12.06 -3.87
N ASN A 136 13.35 -11.71 -4.23
CA ASN A 136 12.50 -12.53 -5.09
C ASN A 136 12.21 -11.83 -6.42
N PRO A 137 13.24 -11.65 -7.28
CA PRO A 137 13.10 -10.88 -8.51
C PRO A 137 12.19 -11.58 -9.53
N ALA A 138 11.98 -12.90 -9.44
CA ALA A 138 11.08 -13.63 -10.32
C ALA A 138 9.62 -13.23 -10.13
N GLN A 139 9.17 -13.09 -8.88
CA GLN A 139 7.81 -12.64 -8.58
C GLN A 139 7.66 -11.14 -8.81
N ALA A 140 8.69 -10.35 -8.47
CA ALA A 140 8.72 -8.92 -8.75
C ALA A 140 8.53 -8.63 -10.25
N ALA A 141 9.28 -9.30 -11.13
CA ALA A 141 9.15 -9.14 -12.59
C ALA A 141 7.73 -9.44 -13.10
N LYS A 142 7.09 -10.50 -12.58
CA LYS A 142 5.70 -10.82 -12.96
C LYS A 142 4.73 -9.73 -12.56
N LEU A 143 4.85 -9.21 -11.34
CA LEU A 143 3.95 -8.19 -10.82
C LEU A 143 4.20 -6.82 -11.45
N PHE A 144 5.45 -6.40 -11.64
CA PHE A 144 5.76 -5.17 -12.40
C PHE A 144 5.24 -5.26 -13.84
N GLY A 145 5.37 -6.42 -14.48
CA GLY A 145 4.75 -6.66 -15.79
C GLY A 145 3.23 -6.53 -15.77
N ALA A 146 2.56 -6.98 -14.70
CA ALA A 146 1.12 -6.78 -14.52
C ALA A 146 0.76 -5.29 -14.29
N THR A 147 1.56 -4.57 -13.50
CA THR A 147 1.44 -3.12 -13.32
C THR A 147 1.53 -2.39 -14.65
N LEU A 148 2.52 -2.71 -15.49
CA LEU A 148 2.70 -2.09 -16.81
C LEU A 148 1.59 -2.45 -17.81
N LYS A 149 0.98 -3.63 -17.70
CA LYS A 149 -0.22 -3.97 -18.50
C LYS A 149 -1.41 -3.09 -18.13
N MET A 150 -1.51 -2.68 -16.86
CA MET A 150 -2.55 -1.77 -16.39
C MET A 150 -2.25 -0.31 -16.71
N ASN A 151 -1.02 0.10 -16.44
CA ASN A 151 -0.53 1.45 -16.70
C ASN A 151 0.80 1.37 -17.46
N PRO A 152 0.73 1.39 -18.81
CA PRO A 152 1.93 1.33 -19.65
C PRO A 152 2.88 2.53 -19.50
N LYS A 153 2.45 3.59 -18.81
CA LYS A 153 3.23 4.81 -18.56
C LYS A 153 3.87 4.86 -17.17
N ASN A 154 3.74 3.80 -16.37
CA ASN A 154 4.37 3.77 -15.06
C ASN A 154 5.90 3.56 -15.19
N SER A 155 6.64 4.65 -15.10
CA SER A 155 8.11 4.67 -15.21
C SER A 155 8.79 3.90 -14.07
N ASP A 156 8.25 3.98 -12.85
CA ASP A 156 8.77 3.25 -11.69
C ASP A 156 8.60 1.73 -11.84
N ALA A 157 7.48 1.28 -12.40
CA ALA A 157 7.24 -0.14 -12.68
C ALA A 157 8.16 -0.66 -13.79
N ALA A 158 8.43 0.14 -14.82
CA ALA A 158 9.42 -0.20 -15.86
C ALA A 158 10.83 -0.31 -15.27
N ARG A 159 11.21 0.60 -14.38
CA ARG A 159 12.49 0.54 -13.64
C ARG A 159 12.56 -0.69 -12.75
N GLY A 160 11.51 -0.99 -12.00
CA GLY A 160 11.41 -2.18 -11.14
C GLY A 160 11.50 -3.48 -11.95
N LEU A 161 10.87 -3.52 -13.13
CA LEU A 161 10.98 -4.65 -14.05
C LEU A 161 12.42 -4.84 -14.57
N ALA A 162 13.08 -3.75 -14.95
CA ALA A 162 14.48 -3.78 -15.38
C ALA A 162 15.41 -4.28 -14.27
N ALA A 163 15.26 -3.76 -13.04
CA ALA A 163 16.00 -4.20 -11.87
C ALA A 163 15.77 -5.69 -11.57
N SER A 164 14.52 -6.16 -11.69
CA SER A 164 14.17 -7.56 -11.51
C SER A 164 14.84 -8.46 -12.57
N TYR A 165 14.87 -8.04 -13.84
CA TYR A 165 15.56 -8.80 -14.88
C TYR A 165 17.08 -8.80 -14.72
N LEU A 166 17.69 -7.70 -14.25
CA LEU A 166 19.12 -7.68 -13.92
C LEU A 166 19.45 -8.68 -12.81
N ALA A 167 18.66 -8.72 -11.74
CA ALA A 167 18.84 -9.67 -10.64
C ALA A 167 18.65 -11.14 -11.09
N LEU A 168 17.82 -11.38 -12.11
CA LEU A 168 17.65 -12.70 -12.73
C LEU A 168 18.73 -13.06 -13.76
N GLY A 169 19.68 -12.17 -14.06
CA GLY A 169 20.68 -12.37 -15.12
C GLY A 169 20.10 -12.30 -16.55
N LYS A 170 18.86 -11.84 -16.70
CA LYS A 170 18.17 -11.69 -18.00
C LYS A 170 18.55 -10.37 -18.65
N VAL A 171 19.80 -10.28 -19.10
CA VAL A 171 20.44 -9.02 -19.52
C VAL A 171 19.72 -8.37 -20.71
N GLN A 172 19.20 -9.14 -21.66
CA GLN A 172 18.53 -8.59 -22.83
C GLN A 172 17.17 -7.97 -22.46
N GLU A 173 16.36 -8.69 -21.69
CA GLU A 173 15.09 -8.20 -21.19
C GLU A 173 15.28 -7.01 -20.24
N ALA A 174 16.34 -7.04 -19.43
CA ALA A 174 16.73 -5.91 -18.58
C ALA A 174 17.04 -4.66 -19.39
N ARG A 175 17.79 -4.77 -20.51
CA ARG A 175 18.06 -3.63 -21.41
C ARG A 175 16.78 -3.06 -22.00
N GLN A 176 15.91 -3.91 -22.53
CA GLN A 176 14.63 -3.47 -23.09
C GLN A 176 13.75 -2.75 -22.06
N ALA A 177 13.68 -3.29 -20.84
CA ALA A 177 12.93 -2.67 -19.75
C ALA A 177 13.59 -1.37 -19.27
N THR A 178 14.93 -1.28 -19.30
CA THR A 178 15.68 -0.05 -18.97
C THR A 178 15.40 1.04 -20.00
N ASP A 179 15.46 0.71 -21.29
CA ASP A 179 15.16 1.66 -22.38
C ASP A 179 13.71 2.16 -22.28
N LEU A 180 12.77 1.28 -21.94
CA LEU A 180 11.39 1.66 -21.67
C LEU A 180 11.31 2.62 -20.47
N ALA A 181 11.96 2.29 -19.36
CA ALA A 181 11.96 3.12 -18.16
C ALA A 181 12.53 4.52 -18.43
N GLU A 182 13.63 4.60 -19.20
CA GLU A 182 14.26 5.87 -19.62
C GLU A 182 13.33 6.69 -20.51
N ARG A 183 12.68 6.08 -21.51
CA ARG A 183 11.67 6.75 -22.36
C ARG A 183 10.48 7.29 -21.57
N LEU A 184 10.13 6.62 -20.47
CA LEU A 184 9.07 7.04 -19.55
C LEU A 184 9.56 8.05 -18.48
N GLY A 185 10.85 8.41 -18.49
CA GLY A 185 11.42 9.42 -17.59
C GLY A 185 11.87 8.88 -16.22
N ALA A 186 12.07 7.57 -16.06
CA ALA A 186 12.67 7.03 -14.84
C ALA A 186 14.19 7.33 -14.77
N ASP A 187 14.70 7.53 -13.56
CA ASP A 187 16.15 7.48 -13.32
C ASP A 187 16.65 6.03 -13.43
N VAL A 188 17.49 5.77 -14.42
CA VAL A 188 18.08 4.47 -14.75
C VAL A 188 19.60 4.44 -14.58
N ALA A 189 20.21 5.48 -14.00
CA ALA A 189 21.67 5.60 -13.90
C ALA A 189 22.31 4.44 -13.11
N ALA A 190 21.60 3.90 -12.13
CA ALA A 190 22.03 2.72 -11.38
C ALA A 190 21.94 1.42 -12.21
N LEU A 191 20.97 1.30 -13.12
CA LEU A 191 20.73 0.09 -13.90
C LEU A 191 21.72 -0.08 -15.06
N ARG A 192 22.19 1.03 -15.64
CA ARG A 192 23.15 1.02 -16.78
C ARG A 192 24.53 0.51 -16.40
N ARG A 193 24.91 0.59 -15.12
CA ARG A 193 26.21 0.11 -14.63
C ARG A 193 26.29 -1.43 -14.61
N GLY A 194 25.17 -2.13 -14.80
CA GLY A 194 25.08 -3.59 -14.68
C GLY A 194 25.29 -4.06 -13.24
N PRO A 195 25.11 -5.36 -12.94
CA PRO A 195 25.50 -5.89 -11.64
C PRO A 195 27.01 -5.68 -11.48
N THR A 196 27.41 -4.75 -10.62
CA THR A 196 28.79 -4.67 -10.13
C THR A 196 29.10 -6.03 -9.52
N SER A 197 30.00 -6.80 -10.14
CA SER A 197 30.49 -8.07 -9.60
C SER A 197 31.24 -7.80 -8.29
N GLY A 198 30.52 -7.64 -7.18
CA GLY A 198 31.07 -7.39 -5.86
C GLY A 198 30.47 -8.39 -4.88
N GLY A 199 31.06 -9.59 -4.81
CA GLY A 199 30.54 -10.63 -3.92
C GLY A 199 31.06 -12.06 -4.10
N LYS A 200 32.21 -12.29 -4.74
CA LYS A 200 33.03 -13.48 -4.49
C LYS A 200 34.50 -13.08 -4.43
N GLY A 201 34.87 -12.43 -3.32
CA GLY A 201 36.25 -12.35 -2.87
C GLY A 201 36.71 -13.73 -2.40
N GLY A 202 36.96 -14.64 -3.35
CA GLY A 202 37.83 -15.78 -3.14
C GLY A 202 39.25 -15.25 -3.24
N THR A 203 39.91 -15.17 -2.10
CA THR A 203 41.26 -14.68 -1.90
C THR A 203 42.25 -15.22 -2.92
N ALA A 204 43.11 -14.30 -3.36
CA ALA A 204 44.36 -14.58 -4.04
C ALA A 204 45.17 -15.68 -3.31
N ALA A 205 45.73 -16.59 -4.10
CA ALA A 205 47.03 -17.16 -3.84
C ALA A 205 47.73 -17.30 -5.20
N ALA A 206 48.38 -16.21 -5.61
CA ALA A 206 49.49 -16.26 -6.54
C ALA A 206 50.78 -16.21 -5.72
N HIS A 207 51.81 -16.84 -6.32
CA HIS A 207 53.24 -16.86 -5.99
C HIS A 207 53.75 -18.10 -5.26
N PRO A 208 54.95 -18.57 -5.63
CA PRO A 208 55.47 -18.85 -6.97
C PRO A 208 55.57 -20.35 -7.27
#